data_AF-S7U3N0-F1
#
_entry.id   AF-S7U3N0-F1
#
_cell.length_a   1.000
_cell.length_b   1.000
_cell.length_c   1.000
_cell.angle_alpha   90.00
_cell.angle_beta   90.00
_cell.angle_gamma   90.00
#
_symmetry.space_group_name_H-M   'P 1'
#
loop_
_entity.id
_entity.type
_entity.pdbx_description
1 polymer ?
#
loop_
_entity_poly.entity_id
_entity_poly.type
_entity_poly.pdbx_seq_one_letter_code
_entity_poly.pdbx_strand_id
1 'polypeptide(L)'
;MSRQVKRKGRPRVKEGGVIIVGSGLAALTVAYHLSELDHVMIFTKKRCTDSNSWRAQGGVAAALAESDDWRAHFRDTMVAGCFHNDERMVERLVREGPRRLQEWINAGMAFDRDERGRFCFGLEGGHSHRRILHAGGDQTGKALVSFLLERLEGRVWMEEGEQVIDLLVEEGRCVGVKTKREDGSVSIWPASAVVLATGGCAGLYTFTSNAPTATGDGIAMAYRAGAAVADMEFIQFHPTMLVAGGKAVGLVSEAVRGEGAVLEAEDGRPLMDGVHPLRDLAPRDIVARAIAAELDRGGRVYLNISRVSHFRRRFPTIAALCEAYGVDFEAGRLPVAPGAHFLMGGVVVNEWGQTTVPGLYAVGEAACTGVHGANRLASNSLLEAIVFGFRAACAIRRQAAWPETVHRADSSSPRRLIVPRLPERALIREQLSTFVGIVRNGDRLRKAVDWLEQFSLPDWLDGDLERLSAEEIETGYMLLVGWLVASSALGRTESRGGHYRSDFPRECPKWRGRRLVRTKEEWARLGAGR
;
A
#
# COMPACT_ATOMS: atom_id res chain seq x y z
N MET A 1 -10.57 -0.97 -39.75
CA MET A 1 -9.95 -2.28 -40.04
C MET A 1 -9.46 -2.89 -38.75
N SER A 2 -10.21 -3.87 -38.24
CA SER A 2 -9.95 -4.58 -36.99
C SER A 2 -8.72 -5.46 -37.12
N ARG A 3 -7.61 -5.10 -36.46
CA ARG A 3 -6.49 -6.02 -36.26
C ARG A 3 -6.93 -7.08 -35.24
N GLN A 4 -7.28 -8.25 -35.74
CA GLN A 4 -7.33 -9.48 -34.95
C GLN A 4 -5.95 -9.68 -34.32
N VAL A 5 -5.82 -9.35 -33.04
CA VAL A 5 -4.69 -9.77 -32.22
C VAL A 5 -4.78 -11.30 -32.14
N LYS A 6 -3.87 -11.99 -32.85
CA LYS A 6 -3.67 -13.42 -32.67
C LYS A 6 -3.40 -13.67 -31.19
N ARG A 7 -4.35 -14.28 -30.47
CA ARG A 7 -4.12 -14.84 -29.14
C ARG A 7 -3.01 -15.88 -29.29
N LYS A 8 -1.76 -15.50 -28.98
CA LYS A 8 -0.68 -16.46 -28.75
C LYS A 8 -1.18 -17.43 -27.66
N GLY A 9 -1.03 -18.73 -27.88
CA GLY A 9 -1.41 -19.74 -26.88
C GLY A 9 -0.76 -19.44 -25.52
N ARG A 10 -1.44 -19.81 -24.44
CA ARG A 10 -1.00 -19.60 -23.04
C ARG A 10 0.46 -20.09 -22.93
N PRO A 11 1.44 -19.25 -22.56
CA PRO A 11 2.78 -19.72 -22.33
C PRO A 11 2.73 -20.73 -21.18
N ARG A 12 3.39 -21.87 -21.36
CA ARG A 12 3.78 -22.67 -20.20
C ARG A 12 4.84 -21.83 -19.48
N VAL A 13 4.63 -21.48 -18.22
CA VAL A 13 5.78 -21.15 -17.35
C VAL A 13 6.71 -22.34 -17.52
N LYS A 14 7.88 -22.15 -18.13
CA LYS A 14 8.89 -23.21 -18.04
C LYS A 14 9.18 -23.38 -16.56
N GLU A 15 9.28 -24.63 -16.09
CA GLU A 15 9.84 -24.93 -14.77
C GLU A 15 11.09 -24.04 -14.59
N GLY A 16 11.11 -23.18 -13.57
CA GLY A 16 12.16 -22.15 -13.44
C GLY A 16 11.73 -20.66 -13.49
N GLY A 17 10.46 -20.34 -13.78
CA GLY A 17 10.02 -18.96 -14.01
C GLY A 17 9.86 -18.06 -12.76
N VAL A 18 9.66 -16.76 -12.99
CA VAL A 18 9.36 -15.75 -11.97
C VAL A 18 7.89 -15.35 -12.07
N ILE A 19 7.16 -15.49 -10.96
CA ILE A 19 5.78 -15.03 -10.85
C ILE A 19 5.72 -13.77 -10.00
N ILE A 20 5.10 -12.72 -10.53
CA ILE A 20 4.84 -11.47 -9.84
C ILE A 20 3.32 -11.37 -9.61
N VAL A 21 2.93 -11.11 -8.36
CA VAL A 21 1.53 -11.04 -7.95
C VAL A 21 1.15 -9.60 -7.67
N GLY A 22 0.26 -9.05 -8.49
CA GLY A 22 -0.11 -7.64 -8.51
C GLY A 22 0.51 -6.91 -9.71
N SER A 23 -0.09 -5.78 -10.09
CA SER A 23 0.26 -5.01 -11.29
C SER A 23 0.49 -3.52 -11.01
N GLY A 24 0.77 -3.17 -9.75
CA GLY A 24 1.12 -1.79 -9.37
C GLY A 24 2.55 -1.42 -9.78
N LEU A 25 2.97 -0.19 -9.44
CA LEU A 25 4.29 0.34 -9.80
C LEU A 25 5.44 -0.57 -9.34
N ALA A 26 5.35 -1.17 -8.15
CA ALA A 26 6.39 -2.05 -7.64
C ALA A 26 6.51 -3.35 -8.47
N ALA A 27 5.38 -3.94 -8.85
CA ALA A 27 5.33 -5.12 -9.71
C ALA A 27 5.95 -4.84 -11.08
N LEU A 28 5.52 -3.74 -11.70
CA LEU A 28 5.99 -3.34 -13.02
C LEU A 28 7.46 -2.93 -13.01
N THR A 29 7.96 -2.37 -11.90
CA THR A 29 9.39 -2.09 -11.71
C THR A 29 10.20 -3.37 -11.68
N VAL A 30 9.77 -4.38 -10.90
CA VAL A 30 10.42 -5.70 -10.87
C VAL A 30 10.43 -6.31 -12.26
N ALA A 31 9.27 -6.34 -12.92
CA ALA A 31 9.12 -6.87 -14.27
C ALA A 31 10.01 -6.15 -15.29
N TYR A 32 10.11 -4.82 -15.22
CA TYR A 32 10.93 -4.01 -16.11
C TYR A 32 12.42 -4.37 -16.01
N HIS A 33 12.91 -4.64 -14.80
CA HIS A 33 14.30 -5.03 -14.59
C HIS A 33 14.58 -6.54 -14.80
N LEU A 34 13.52 -7.34 -14.94
CA LEU A 34 13.57 -8.76 -15.29
C LEU A 34 13.12 -9.03 -16.74
N SER A 35 12.79 -8.01 -17.54
CA SER A 35 12.13 -8.17 -18.86
C SER A 35 12.97 -8.90 -19.90
N GLU A 36 14.27 -9.03 -19.66
CA GLU A 36 15.21 -9.78 -20.50
C GLU A 36 15.25 -11.27 -20.14
N LEU A 37 14.51 -11.71 -19.12
CA LEU A 37 14.31 -13.12 -18.80
C LEU A 37 13.08 -13.64 -19.55
N ASP A 38 13.19 -14.82 -20.17
CA ASP A 38 12.12 -15.41 -20.98
C ASP A 38 10.86 -15.87 -20.19
N HIS A 39 10.88 -15.77 -18.85
CA HIS A 39 9.93 -16.46 -17.97
C HIS A 39 9.38 -15.59 -16.84
N VAL A 40 9.06 -14.31 -17.11
CA VAL A 40 8.39 -13.42 -16.17
C VAL A 40 6.89 -13.39 -16.46
N MET A 41 6.08 -13.70 -15.44
CA MET A 41 4.62 -13.62 -15.50
C MET A 41 4.08 -12.73 -14.40
N ILE A 42 3.09 -11.92 -14.73
CA ILE A 42 2.35 -11.10 -13.77
C ILE A 42 0.91 -11.61 -13.71
N PHE A 43 0.41 -11.86 -12.50
CA PHE A 43 -1.02 -12.12 -12.25
C PHE A 43 -1.64 -10.92 -11.53
N THR A 44 -2.80 -10.47 -12.00
CA THR A 44 -3.56 -9.42 -11.32
C THR A 44 -5.04 -9.76 -11.29
N LYS A 45 -5.67 -9.60 -10.11
CA LYS A 45 -7.04 -10.07 -9.86
C LYS A 45 -8.13 -9.29 -10.61
N LYS A 46 -7.80 -8.11 -11.16
CA LYS A 46 -8.67 -7.27 -12.00
C LYS A 46 -7.84 -6.74 -13.17
N ARG A 47 -8.07 -5.50 -13.64
CA ARG A 47 -7.21 -4.91 -14.69
C ARG A 47 -5.93 -4.34 -14.09
N CYS A 48 -4.89 -4.23 -14.89
CA CYS A 48 -3.61 -3.64 -14.48
C CYS A 48 -3.75 -2.17 -14.04
N THR A 49 -4.75 -1.46 -14.58
CA THR A 49 -5.11 -0.08 -14.24
C THR A 49 -5.96 0.05 -12.97
N ASP A 50 -6.49 -1.04 -12.41
CA ASP A 50 -7.29 -1.04 -11.18
C ASP A 50 -6.39 -1.11 -9.92
N SER A 51 -5.40 -0.22 -9.84
CA SER A 51 -4.39 -0.21 -8.76
C SER A 51 -4.24 1.17 -8.09
N ASN A 52 -3.77 1.18 -6.85
CA ASN A 52 -3.43 2.43 -6.14
C ASN A 52 -2.35 3.23 -6.88
N SER A 53 -1.39 2.55 -7.51
CA SER A 53 -0.34 3.20 -8.30
C SER A 53 -0.91 3.99 -9.47
N TRP A 54 -1.91 3.45 -10.18
CA TRP A 54 -2.58 4.18 -11.26
C TRP A 54 -3.32 5.44 -10.76
N ARG A 55 -3.89 5.36 -9.55
CA ARG A 55 -4.64 6.46 -8.92
C ARG A 55 -3.77 7.47 -8.17
N ALA A 56 -2.45 7.25 -8.07
CA ALA A 56 -1.60 8.12 -7.28
C ALA A 56 -1.49 9.51 -7.94
N GLN A 57 -1.99 10.53 -7.21
CA GLN A 57 -2.03 11.91 -7.67
C GLN A 57 -0.73 12.67 -7.37
N GLY A 58 -0.24 12.51 -6.13
CA GLY A 58 1.02 13.13 -5.68
C GLY A 58 2.21 12.66 -6.51
N GLY A 59 3.33 13.34 -6.35
CA GLY A 59 4.53 13.02 -7.11
C GLY A 59 5.41 11.93 -6.52
N VAL A 60 6.61 11.79 -7.08
CA VAL A 60 7.70 10.98 -6.52
C VAL A 60 8.71 11.90 -5.88
N ALA A 61 9.01 11.71 -4.60
CA ALA A 61 10.06 12.49 -3.93
C ALA A 61 11.45 12.01 -4.37
N ALA A 62 12.30 12.91 -4.87
CA ALA A 62 13.71 12.64 -5.11
C ALA A 62 14.52 13.93 -5.11
N ALA A 63 15.66 13.91 -4.42
CA ALA A 63 16.60 15.03 -4.37
C ALA A 63 17.40 15.15 -5.70
N LEU A 64 16.74 15.64 -6.74
CA LEU A 64 17.33 15.95 -8.06
C LEU A 64 17.58 17.45 -8.27
N ALA A 65 17.01 18.32 -7.43
CA ALA A 65 17.24 19.76 -7.51
C ALA A 65 18.66 20.11 -7.07
N GLU A 66 19.30 21.09 -7.71
CA GLU A 66 20.64 21.57 -7.32
C GLU A 66 20.69 22.11 -5.89
N SER A 67 19.55 22.61 -5.38
CA SER A 67 19.41 23.15 -4.03
C SER A 67 19.08 22.10 -2.97
N ASP A 68 19.08 20.82 -3.31
CA ASP A 68 18.66 19.72 -2.43
C ASP A 68 19.70 18.59 -2.38
N ASP A 69 19.69 17.81 -1.30
CA ASP A 69 20.59 16.68 -1.09
C ASP A 69 19.85 15.52 -0.42
N TRP A 70 20.31 14.30 -0.71
CA TRP A 70 19.73 13.08 -0.14
C TRP A 70 19.74 13.08 1.40
N ARG A 71 20.69 13.77 2.06
CA ARG A 71 20.71 13.88 3.54
C ARG A 71 19.54 14.70 4.07
N ALA A 72 19.07 15.71 3.34
CA ALA A 72 17.87 16.44 3.73
C ALA A 72 16.64 15.53 3.60
N HIS A 73 16.53 14.78 2.50
CA HIS A 73 15.47 13.78 2.32
C HIS A 73 15.49 12.69 3.39
N PHE A 74 16.69 12.23 3.77
CA PHE A 74 16.90 11.28 4.86
C PHE A 74 16.32 11.81 6.17
N ARG A 75 16.70 13.03 6.57
CA ARG A 75 16.20 13.65 7.81
C ARG A 75 14.69 13.82 7.80
N ASP A 76 14.12 14.33 6.70
CA ASP A 76 12.67 14.48 6.54
C ASP A 76 11.96 13.12 6.71
N THR A 77 12.52 12.05 6.13
CA THR A 77 11.95 10.70 6.20
C THR A 77 12.04 10.10 7.60
N MET A 78 13.18 10.27 8.30
CA MET A 78 13.38 9.80 9.68
C MET A 78 12.45 10.53 10.67
N VAL A 79 12.30 11.85 10.50
CA VAL A 79 11.41 12.65 11.34
C VAL A 79 9.95 12.26 11.08
N ALA A 80 9.54 12.16 9.82
CA ALA A 80 8.17 11.79 9.46
C ALA A 80 7.78 10.40 9.98
N GLY A 81 8.71 9.44 9.98
CA GLY A 81 8.51 8.09 10.52
C GLY A 81 8.67 7.97 12.04
N CYS A 82 8.75 9.10 12.75
CA CYS A 82 8.90 9.18 14.21
C CYS A 82 10.11 8.40 14.74
N PHE A 83 11.21 8.37 13.96
CA PHE A 83 12.42 7.61 14.22
C PHE A 83 12.18 6.13 14.56
N HIS A 84 11.11 5.56 14.02
CA HIS A 84 10.84 4.12 14.02
C HIS A 84 11.39 3.45 12.75
N ASN A 85 11.85 4.24 11.79
CA ASN A 85 12.37 3.75 10.52
C ASN A 85 13.62 2.90 10.72
N ASP A 86 13.91 2.03 9.75
CA ASP A 86 15.22 1.43 9.58
C ASP A 86 16.14 2.42 8.84
N GLU A 87 17.09 3.01 9.57
CA GLU A 87 18.02 4.02 9.05
C GLU A 87 18.76 3.54 7.78
N ARG A 88 19.21 2.28 7.76
CA ARG A 88 19.94 1.74 6.62
C ARG A 88 19.04 1.68 5.38
N MET A 89 17.78 1.29 5.55
CA MET A 89 16.83 1.22 4.44
C MET A 89 16.43 2.61 3.95
N VAL A 90 16.26 3.59 4.85
CA VAL A 90 15.98 4.99 4.48
C VAL A 90 17.15 5.58 3.70
N GLU A 91 18.39 5.37 4.15
CA GLU A 91 19.57 5.84 3.44
C GLU A 91 19.62 5.28 2.01
N ARG A 92 19.41 3.96 1.86
CA ARG A 92 19.34 3.32 0.54
C ARG A 92 18.25 3.93 -0.34
N LEU A 93 17.05 4.11 0.20
CA LEU A 93 15.91 4.68 -0.52
C LEU A 93 16.27 6.05 -1.12
N VAL A 94 16.76 6.98 -0.28
CA VAL A 94 16.98 8.37 -0.70
C VAL A 94 18.24 8.56 -1.53
N ARG A 95 19.23 7.66 -1.42
CA ARG A 95 20.45 7.70 -2.25
C ARG A 95 20.26 7.04 -3.61
N GLU A 96 19.56 5.91 -3.66
CA GLU A 96 19.34 5.20 -4.93
C GLU A 96 18.19 5.82 -5.74
N GLY A 97 17.20 6.39 -5.07
CA GLY A 97 16.01 7.01 -5.67
C GLY A 97 16.28 7.95 -6.84
N PRO A 98 17.08 9.03 -6.65
CA PRO A 98 17.44 9.96 -7.72
C PRO A 98 18.07 9.27 -8.94
N ARG A 99 18.95 8.29 -8.72
CA ARG A 99 19.60 7.54 -9.80
C ARG A 99 18.58 6.71 -10.59
N ARG A 100 17.67 6.00 -9.91
CA ARG A 100 16.64 5.17 -10.56
C ARG A 100 15.69 6.00 -11.41
N LEU A 101 15.27 7.16 -10.90
CA LEU A 101 14.44 8.09 -11.67
C LEU A 101 15.19 8.66 -12.88
N GLN A 102 16.47 9.00 -12.72
CA GLN A 102 17.27 9.48 -13.84
C GLN A 102 17.40 8.44 -14.96
N GLU A 103 17.51 7.16 -14.62
CA GLU A 103 17.50 6.06 -15.60
C GLU A 103 16.19 6.04 -16.41
N TRP A 104 15.04 6.22 -15.76
CA TRP A 104 13.74 6.30 -16.45
C TRP A 104 13.56 7.58 -17.27
N ILE A 105 14.03 8.72 -16.77
CA ILE A 105 14.04 9.99 -17.51
C ILE A 105 14.86 9.84 -18.79
N ASN A 106 16.06 9.29 -18.69
CA ASN A 106 16.92 9.02 -19.86
C ASN A 106 16.27 8.01 -20.81
N ALA A 107 15.49 7.08 -20.28
CA ALA A 107 14.70 6.15 -21.05
C ALA A 107 13.41 6.77 -21.61
N GLY A 108 13.12 8.07 -21.42
CA GLY A 108 11.98 8.77 -22.04
C GLY A 108 10.77 9.03 -21.12
N MET A 109 10.86 8.74 -19.83
CA MET A 109 9.82 9.15 -18.87
C MET A 109 9.77 10.68 -18.77
N ALA A 110 8.61 11.26 -19.07
CA ALA A 110 8.39 12.70 -19.03
C ALA A 110 7.83 13.14 -17.67
N PHE A 111 8.52 14.08 -17.01
CA PHE A 111 8.02 14.81 -15.85
C PHE A 111 7.77 16.27 -16.22
N ASP A 112 6.93 16.94 -15.44
CA ASP A 112 6.52 18.32 -15.66
C ASP A 112 7.72 19.28 -15.59
N ARG A 113 7.79 20.18 -16.57
CA ARG A 113 8.87 21.17 -16.72
C ARG A 113 8.31 22.59 -16.86
N ASP A 114 9.09 23.57 -16.45
CA ASP A 114 8.79 24.99 -16.67
C ASP A 114 9.07 25.41 -18.12
N GLU A 115 8.74 26.64 -18.48
CA GLU A 115 8.97 27.22 -19.81
C GLU A 115 10.45 27.23 -20.22
N ARG A 116 11.37 27.09 -19.24
CA ARG A 116 12.82 27.04 -19.46
C ARG A 116 13.34 25.60 -19.52
N GLY A 117 12.45 24.60 -19.50
CA GLY A 117 12.79 23.19 -19.57
C GLY A 117 13.32 22.60 -18.25
N ARG A 118 13.24 23.30 -17.12
CA ARG A 118 13.67 22.80 -15.80
C ARG A 118 12.54 22.03 -15.13
N PHE A 119 12.87 21.06 -14.27
CA PHE A 119 11.83 20.30 -13.55
C PHE A 119 11.01 21.19 -12.61
N CYS A 120 9.69 20.99 -12.61
CA CYS A 120 8.78 21.60 -11.65
C CYS A 120 8.70 20.75 -10.37
N PHE A 121 9.37 21.21 -9.30
CA PHE A 121 9.34 20.51 -8.01
C PHE A 121 8.22 21.02 -7.08
N GLY A 122 7.39 20.10 -6.62
CA GLY A 122 6.35 20.35 -5.61
C GLY A 122 6.87 20.25 -4.16
N LEU A 123 6.03 20.69 -3.22
CA LEU A 123 6.21 20.56 -1.78
C LEU A 123 4.95 19.93 -1.15
N GLU A 124 5.13 18.85 -0.40
CA GLU A 124 4.08 18.18 0.37
C GLU A 124 4.51 18.09 1.84
N GLY A 125 3.57 17.73 2.73
CA GLY A 125 3.78 17.73 4.18
C GLY A 125 4.99 16.90 4.63
N GLY A 126 5.76 17.47 5.56
CA GLY A 126 6.96 16.85 6.16
C GLY A 126 8.26 17.04 5.37
N HIS A 127 8.22 17.56 4.14
CA HIS A 127 9.43 17.89 3.38
C HIS A 127 9.98 19.26 3.75
N SER A 128 11.30 19.38 3.87
CA SER A 128 12.01 20.64 4.08
C SER A 128 12.37 21.36 2.77
N HIS A 129 12.36 20.65 1.64
CA HIS A 129 12.74 21.15 0.31
C HIS A 129 11.72 20.74 -0.74
N ARG A 130 11.61 21.53 -1.82
CA ARG A 130 10.82 21.19 -3.02
C ARG A 130 11.54 20.09 -3.79
N ARG A 131 11.11 18.83 -3.64
CA ARG A 131 11.76 17.64 -4.23
C ARG A 131 10.81 16.69 -4.95
N ILE A 132 9.55 17.07 -5.10
CA ILE A 132 8.50 16.15 -5.56
C ILE A 132 8.27 16.37 -7.06
N LEU A 133 8.61 15.36 -7.85
CA LEU A 133 8.41 15.34 -9.29
C LEU A 133 6.99 14.94 -9.62
N HIS A 134 6.33 15.72 -10.47
CA HIS A 134 4.99 15.46 -10.99
C HIS A 134 5.04 15.15 -12.49
N ALA A 135 4.06 14.40 -12.98
CA ALA A 135 3.90 14.13 -14.40
C ALA A 135 2.43 14.23 -14.79
N GLY A 136 2.11 15.15 -15.70
CA GLY A 136 0.73 15.42 -16.12
C GLY A 136 -0.10 16.12 -15.04
N GLY A 137 0.53 16.97 -14.22
CA GLY A 137 -0.11 17.61 -13.07
C GLY A 137 -0.28 16.64 -11.91
N ASP A 138 -1.53 16.41 -11.48
CA ASP A 138 -1.88 15.53 -10.36
C ASP A 138 -2.14 14.07 -10.81
N GLN A 139 -1.40 13.57 -11.81
CA GLN A 139 -1.56 12.25 -12.42
C GLN A 139 -0.26 11.42 -12.51
N THR A 140 0.71 11.72 -11.64
CA THR A 140 2.05 11.11 -11.70
C THR A 140 2.02 9.58 -11.72
N GLY A 141 1.15 8.96 -10.92
CA GLY A 141 0.98 7.52 -10.87
C GLY A 141 0.58 6.90 -12.20
N LYS A 142 -0.41 7.49 -12.86
CA LYS A 142 -0.88 7.07 -14.20
C LYS A 142 0.21 7.20 -15.25
N ALA A 143 1.00 8.28 -15.21
CA ALA A 143 2.10 8.49 -16.14
C ALA A 143 3.19 7.42 -15.98
N LEU A 144 3.62 7.13 -14.74
CA LEU A 144 4.64 6.12 -14.44
C LEU A 144 4.18 4.71 -14.83
N VAL A 145 2.95 4.34 -14.47
CA VAL A 145 2.41 3.02 -14.79
C VAL A 145 2.26 2.85 -16.31
N SER A 146 1.74 3.86 -17.02
CA SER A 146 1.64 3.84 -18.48
C SER A 146 3.01 3.65 -19.15
N PHE A 147 4.01 4.39 -18.70
CA PHE A 147 5.39 4.27 -19.20
C PHE A 147 5.94 2.84 -19.06
N LEU A 148 5.75 2.21 -17.91
CA LEU A 148 6.23 0.83 -17.70
C LEU A 148 5.43 -0.20 -18.49
N LEU A 149 4.10 -0.06 -18.58
CA LEU A 149 3.27 -0.96 -19.37
C LEU A 149 3.68 -0.96 -20.85
N GLU A 150 3.93 0.21 -21.43
CA GLU A 150 4.44 0.34 -22.80
C GLU A 150 5.78 -0.39 -22.97
N ARG A 151 6.68 -0.28 -22.00
CA ARG A 151 8.01 -0.94 -22.06
C ARG A 151 7.97 -2.44 -21.88
N LEU A 152 6.93 -2.95 -21.22
CA LEU A 152 6.73 -4.36 -20.96
C LEU A 152 5.92 -5.06 -22.05
N GLU A 153 5.30 -4.30 -22.97
CA GLU A 153 4.47 -4.85 -24.03
C GLU A 153 5.24 -5.88 -24.87
N GLY A 154 4.71 -7.10 -24.93
CA GLY A 154 5.32 -8.22 -25.66
C GLY A 154 6.56 -8.85 -25.01
N ARG A 155 7.07 -8.30 -23.90
CA ARG A 155 8.23 -8.84 -23.15
C ARG A 155 7.84 -9.66 -21.93
N VAL A 156 6.76 -9.28 -21.27
CA VAL A 156 6.25 -9.94 -20.05
C VAL A 156 4.82 -10.39 -20.28
N TRP A 157 4.48 -11.60 -19.81
CA TRP A 157 3.10 -12.07 -19.87
C TRP A 157 2.31 -11.52 -18.68
N MET A 158 1.19 -10.86 -18.96
CA MET A 158 0.27 -10.30 -17.98
C MET A 158 -1.05 -11.06 -18.07
N GLU A 159 -1.47 -11.67 -16.96
CA GLU A 159 -2.78 -12.31 -16.83
C GLU A 159 -3.69 -11.45 -15.93
N GLU A 160 -4.66 -10.79 -16.57
CA GLU A 160 -5.68 -9.99 -15.88
C GLU A 160 -6.91 -10.86 -15.54
N GLY A 161 -7.54 -10.59 -14.40
CA GLY A 161 -8.76 -11.29 -13.97
C GLY A 161 -8.53 -12.71 -13.42
N GLU A 162 -7.29 -13.09 -13.17
CA GLU A 162 -6.92 -14.37 -12.55
C GLU A 162 -6.25 -14.08 -11.19
N GLN A 163 -6.94 -14.43 -10.10
CA GLN A 163 -6.50 -14.13 -8.73
C GLN A 163 -5.53 -15.20 -8.25
N VAL A 164 -4.37 -14.80 -7.70
CA VAL A 164 -3.56 -15.71 -6.90
C VAL A 164 -4.22 -15.87 -5.54
N ILE A 165 -4.58 -17.10 -5.19
CA ILE A 165 -5.35 -17.42 -3.98
C ILE A 165 -4.52 -18.04 -2.87
N ASP A 166 -3.42 -18.74 -3.19
CA ASP A 166 -2.54 -19.32 -2.18
C ASP A 166 -1.10 -19.47 -2.72
N LEU A 167 -0.14 -19.58 -1.81
CA LEU A 167 1.26 -19.87 -2.12
C LEU A 167 1.52 -21.37 -1.97
N LEU A 168 2.32 -21.92 -2.88
CA LEU A 168 2.83 -23.28 -2.79
C LEU A 168 4.12 -23.26 -1.98
N VAL A 169 4.17 -24.00 -0.88
CA VAL A 169 5.35 -24.10 0.00
C VAL A 169 5.73 -25.56 0.15
N GLU A 170 6.97 -25.89 -0.19
CA GLU A 170 7.58 -27.21 -0.03
C GLU A 170 8.87 -27.05 0.77
N GLU A 171 9.05 -27.86 1.82
CA GLU A 171 10.24 -27.81 2.69
C GLU A 171 10.58 -26.38 3.19
N GLY A 172 9.54 -25.58 3.45
CA GLY A 172 9.67 -24.19 3.91
C GLY A 172 10.05 -23.17 2.82
N ARG A 173 10.19 -23.58 1.55
CA ARG A 173 10.44 -22.70 0.40
C ARG A 173 9.15 -22.46 -0.39
N CYS A 174 8.90 -21.23 -0.81
CA CYS A 174 7.87 -20.94 -1.80
C CYS A 174 8.31 -21.39 -3.20
N VAL A 175 7.49 -22.26 -3.82
CA VAL A 175 7.77 -22.91 -5.10
C VAL A 175 6.73 -22.60 -6.18
N GLY A 176 5.84 -21.63 -5.94
CA GLY A 176 4.84 -21.23 -6.91
C GLY A 176 3.55 -20.73 -6.26
N VAL A 177 2.50 -20.69 -7.07
CA VAL A 177 1.20 -20.13 -6.67
C VAL A 177 0.05 -21.00 -7.15
N LYS A 178 -1.07 -20.95 -6.42
CA LYS A 178 -2.39 -21.38 -6.90
C LYS A 178 -3.16 -20.15 -7.36
N THR A 179 -3.74 -20.22 -8.55
CA THR A 179 -4.60 -19.18 -9.09
C THR A 179 -6.03 -19.65 -9.24
N LYS A 180 -6.96 -18.71 -9.26
CA LYS A 180 -8.39 -18.94 -9.45
C LYS A 180 -8.98 -17.92 -10.41
N ARG A 181 -9.76 -18.41 -11.37
CA ARG A 181 -10.56 -17.58 -12.29
C ARG A 181 -11.98 -17.38 -11.76
N GLU A 182 -12.70 -16.45 -12.38
CA GLU A 182 -14.08 -16.14 -12.06
C GLU A 182 -15.03 -17.33 -12.27
N ASP A 183 -14.73 -18.23 -13.22
CA ASP A 183 -15.46 -19.48 -13.44
C ASP A 183 -15.21 -20.55 -12.36
N GLY A 184 -14.37 -20.26 -11.37
CA GLY A 184 -14.01 -21.16 -10.29
C GLY A 184 -12.86 -22.11 -10.60
N SER A 185 -12.33 -22.12 -11.82
CA SER A 185 -11.20 -22.97 -12.19
C SER A 185 -9.94 -22.61 -11.41
N VAL A 186 -9.27 -23.63 -10.86
CA VAL A 186 -8.01 -23.48 -10.13
C VAL A 186 -6.86 -23.96 -11.01
N SER A 187 -5.77 -23.21 -11.04
CA SER A 187 -4.53 -23.59 -11.73
C SER A 187 -3.33 -23.53 -10.79
N ILE A 188 -2.37 -24.42 -10.99
CA ILE A 188 -1.12 -24.49 -10.24
C ILE A 188 -0.01 -23.98 -11.15
N TRP A 189 0.74 -22.99 -10.66
CA TRP A 189 1.84 -22.36 -11.40
C TRP A 189 3.14 -22.48 -10.61
N PRO A 190 3.99 -23.46 -10.96
CA PRO A 190 5.33 -23.57 -10.42
C PRO A 190 6.17 -22.32 -10.73
N ALA A 191 6.95 -21.86 -9.77
CA ALA A 191 7.88 -20.76 -9.94
C ALA A 191 9.07 -20.89 -9.01
N SER A 192 10.22 -20.44 -9.47
CA SER A 192 11.42 -20.51 -8.66
C SER A 192 11.61 -19.25 -7.80
N ALA A 193 10.94 -18.14 -8.17
CA ALA A 193 10.70 -16.99 -7.32
C ALA A 193 9.26 -16.48 -7.48
N VAL A 194 8.63 -16.14 -6.36
CA VAL A 194 7.33 -15.45 -6.31
C VAL A 194 7.52 -14.08 -5.66
N VAL A 195 7.01 -13.03 -6.29
CA VAL A 195 7.09 -11.65 -5.81
C VAL A 195 5.71 -11.11 -5.49
N LEU A 196 5.44 -10.84 -4.21
CA LEU A 196 4.22 -10.19 -3.76
C LEU A 196 4.34 -8.67 -3.91
N ALA A 197 3.53 -8.11 -4.81
CA ALA A 197 3.42 -6.68 -5.09
C ALA A 197 1.95 -6.26 -5.10
N THR A 198 1.18 -6.79 -4.15
CA THR A 198 -0.30 -6.75 -4.11
C THR A 198 -0.88 -5.45 -3.55
N GLY A 199 -0.04 -4.51 -3.11
CA GLY A 199 -0.47 -3.33 -2.38
C GLY A 199 -0.79 -3.61 -0.91
N GLY A 200 -1.30 -2.59 -0.21
CA GLY A 200 -1.64 -2.67 1.21
C GLY A 200 -3.07 -3.17 1.49
N CYS A 201 -3.56 -2.80 2.67
CA CYS A 201 -4.83 -3.28 3.21
C CYS A 201 -5.79 -2.15 3.63
N ALA A 202 -5.57 -0.91 3.19
CA ALA A 202 -6.44 0.19 3.61
C ALA A 202 -7.87 0.13 3.01
N GLY A 203 -8.16 -0.80 2.10
CA GLY A 203 -9.54 -1.13 1.67
C GLY A 203 -10.39 -1.84 2.75
N LEU A 204 -9.77 -2.18 3.89
CA LEU A 204 -10.43 -2.72 5.08
C LEU A 204 -11.15 -1.65 5.92
N TYR A 205 -11.17 -0.39 5.51
CA TYR A 205 -11.81 0.71 6.22
C TYR A 205 -12.93 1.32 5.37
N THR A 206 -13.96 1.86 6.03
CA THR A 206 -15.12 2.48 5.37
C THR A 206 -14.74 3.68 4.52
N PHE A 207 -13.91 4.57 5.07
CA PHE A 207 -13.34 5.71 4.35
C PHE A 207 -11.91 5.36 3.97
N THR A 208 -11.65 5.24 2.67
CA THR A 208 -10.32 4.90 2.15
C THR A 208 -10.06 5.55 0.79
N SER A 209 -8.81 5.93 0.54
CA SER A 209 -8.38 6.38 -0.80
C SER A 209 -8.07 5.22 -1.74
N ASN A 210 -8.01 4.00 -1.21
CA ASN A 210 -7.50 2.85 -1.93
C ASN A 210 -8.48 2.34 -2.98
N ALA A 211 -7.95 1.66 -4.00
CA ALA A 211 -8.78 0.86 -4.89
C ALA A 211 -9.53 -0.19 -4.06
N PRO A 212 -10.78 -0.56 -4.44
CA PRO A 212 -11.52 -1.61 -3.75
C PRO A 212 -10.79 -2.95 -3.68
N THR A 213 -9.79 -3.15 -4.55
CA THR A 213 -8.92 -4.32 -4.64
C THR A 213 -7.81 -4.37 -3.58
N ALA A 214 -7.53 -3.30 -2.83
CA ALA A 214 -6.45 -3.25 -1.83
C ALA A 214 -6.88 -3.83 -0.46
N THR A 215 -7.08 -5.14 -0.43
CA THR A 215 -7.65 -5.91 0.68
C THR A 215 -6.61 -6.70 1.50
N GLY A 216 -5.32 -6.52 1.24
CA GLY A 216 -4.25 -7.19 1.98
C GLY A 216 -4.02 -8.66 1.61
N ASP A 217 -4.50 -9.12 0.44
CA ASP A 217 -4.42 -10.54 0.03
C ASP A 217 -2.99 -11.10 0.08
N GLY A 218 -2.00 -10.36 -0.41
CA GLY A 218 -0.60 -10.79 -0.39
C GLY A 218 -0.03 -10.92 1.03
N ILE A 219 -0.48 -10.08 1.96
CA ILE A 219 -0.08 -10.15 3.37
C ILE A 219 -0.66 -11.42 4.00
N ALA A 220 -1.95 -11.70 3.75
CA ALA A 220 -2.60 -12.93 4.21
C ALA A 220 -1.91 -14.18 3.66
N MET A 221 -1.64 -14.22 2.34
CA MET A 221 -0.94 -15.32 1.68
C MET A 221 0.46 -15.54 2.23
N ALA A 222 1.23 -14.46 2.42
CA ALA A 222 2.57 -14.54 3.00
C ALA A 222 2.52 -15.11 4.43
N TYR A 223 1.60 -14.61 5.26
CA TYR A 223 1.44 -15.08 6.64
C TYR A 223 1.02 -16.56 6.71
N ARG A 224 0.09 -16.99 5.84
CA ARG A 224 -0.30 -18.41 5.68
C ARG A 224 0.88 -19.31 5.31
N ALA A 225 1.75 -18.82 4.42
CA ALA A 225 2.98 -19.48 3.99
C ALA A 225 4.07 -19.53 5.05
N GLY A 226 3.88 -18.89 6.22
CA GLY A 226 4.85 -18.84 7.31
C GLY A 226 5.79 -17.63 7.25
N ALA A 227 5.55 -16.66 6.36
CA ALA A 227 6.33 -15.43 6.35
C ALA A 227 5.95 -14.56 7.55
N ALA A 228 6.97 -13.93 8.16
CA ALA A 228 6.75 -12.94 9.19
C ALA A 228 6.11 -11.68 8.61
N VAL A 229 5.16 -11.09 9.34
CA VAL A 229 4.63 -9.75 9.06
C VAL A 229 4.93 -8.84 10.25
N ALA A 230 5.05 -7.54 10.03
CA ALA A 230 5.34 -6.62 11.11
C ALA A 230 4.63 -5.28 10.95
N ASP A 231 4.51 -4.56 12.07
CA ASP A 231 4.13 -3.14 12.10
C ASP A 231 2.74 -2.88 11.49
N MET A 232 1.88 -3.90 11.57
CA MET A 232 0.52 -3.91 11.02
C MET A 232 -0.40 -2.87 11.70
N GLU A 233 -0.04 -2.39 12.89
CA GLU A 233 -0.74 -1.34 13.60
C GLU A 233 -0.58 0.05 12.98
N PHE A 234 0.44 0.26 12.14
CA PHE A 234 0.73 1.55 11.53
C PHE A 234 -0.02 1.69 10.19
N ILE A 235 -1.28 2.10 10.30
CA ILE A 235 -2.11 2.55 9.18
C ILE A 235 -2.07 4.08 9.13
N GLN A 236 -1.63 4.65 8.02
CA GLN A 236 -1.73 6.08 7.79
C GLN A 236 -3.13 6.44 7.31
N PHE A 237 -3.74 7.41 7.97
CA PHE A 237 -4.97 8.04 7.54
C PHE A 237 -4.63 9.36 6.84
N HIS A 238 -5.05 9.51 5.59
CA HIS A 238 -4.93 10.79 4.90
C HIS A 238 -6.01 11.75 5.42
N PRO A 239 -5.67 13.01 5.74
CA PRO A 239 -6.63 13.93 6.38
C PRO A 239 -7.78 14.37 5.45
N THR A 240 -7.52 14.47 4.14
CA THR A 240 -8.45 15.10 3.19
C THR A 240 -8.96 14.12 2.12
N MET A 241 -9.91 13.27 2.49
CA MET A 241 -10.77 12.56 1.53
C MET A 241 -11.94 13.44 1.16
N LEU A 242 -12.21 13.65 -0.13
CA LEU A 242 -13.40 14.36 -0.61
C LEU A 242 -14.64 13.56 -0.22
N VAL A 243 -15.61 14.22 0.42
CA VAL A 243 -16.87 13.61 0.86
C VAL A 243 -18.02 14.09 0.01
N ALA A 244 -18.79 13.18 -0.57
CA ALA A 244 -20.05 13.48 -1.25
C ALA A 244 -21.09 12.42 -0.90
N GLY A 245 -22.33 12.84 -0.63
CA GLY A 245 -23.42 11.92 -0.26
C GLY A 245 -23.10 11.02 0.96
N GLY A 246 -22.31 11.53 1.91
CA GLY A 246 -21.89 10.79 3.10
C GLY A 246 -20.80 9.74 2.88
N LYS A 247 -20.16 9.70 1.69
CA LYS A 247 -19.11 8.73 1.34
C LYS A 247 -17.83 9.43 0.89
N ALA A 248 -16.68 8.82 1.15
CA ALA A 248 -15.44 9.23 0.49
C ALA A 248 -15.50 8.86 -1.00
N VAL A 249 -15.33 9.85 -1.87
CA VAL A 249 -15.39 9.66 -3.33
C VAL A 249 -14.01 9.76 -3.99
N GLY A 250 -13.04 10.35 -3.30
CA GLY A 250 -11.65 10.33 -3.74
C GLY A 250 -10.74 11.16 -2.84
N LEU A 251 -9.46 11.14 -3.15
CA LEU A 251 -8.43 11.87 -2.40
C LEU A 251 -8.36 13.32 -2.89
N VAL A 252 -8.28 14.27 -1.95
CA VAL A 252 -7.80 15.63 -2.23
C VAL A 252 -6.34 15.69 -1.81
N SER A 253 -5.44 15.82 -2.79
CA SER A 253 -3.99 15.79 -2.57
C SER A 253 -3.51 16.78 -1.50
N GLU A 254 -2.52 16.37 -0.71
CA GLU A 254 -1.84 17.23 0.26
C GLU A 254 -1.18 18.46 -0.39
N ALA A 255 -0.84 18.37 -1.67
CA ALA A 255 -0.37 19.52 -2.46
C ALA A 255 -1.36 20.69 -2.42
N VAL A 256 -2.67 20.46 -2.27
CA VAL A 256 -3.68 21.54 -2.15
C VAL A 256 -3.46 22.37 -0.88
N ARG A 257 -3.12 21.72 0.26
CA ARG A 257 -2.71 22.41 1.50
C ARG A 257 -1.37 23.13 1.33
N GLY A 258 -0.43 22.49 0.62
CA GLY A 258 0.87 23.10 0.24
C GLY A 258 0.74 24.38 -0.57
N GLU A 259 -0.37 24.55 -1.30
CA GLU A 259 -0.70 25.74 -2.09
C GLU A 259 -1.57 26.76 -1.34
N GLY A 260 -1.72 26.61 -0.02
CA GLY A 260 -2.33 27.60 0.86
C GLY A 260 -3.79 27.34 1.22
N ALA A 261 -4.34 26.16 0.90
CA ALA A 261 -5.64 25.76 1.39
C ALA A 261 -5.63 25.50 2.91
N VAL A 262 -6.72 25.83 3.59
CA VAL A 262 -6.84 25.80 5.06
C VAL A 262 -7.96 24.86 5.48
N LEU A 263 -7.73 24.01 6.48
CA LEU A 263 -8.78 23.21 7.10
C LEU A 263 -9.58 24.05 8.07
N GLU A 264 -10.89 24.02 7.95
CA GLU A 264 -11.81 24.79 8.78
C GLU A 264 -13.03 23.97 9.18
N ALA A 265 -13.60 24.30 10.33
CA ALA A 265 -14.89 23.79 10.76
C ALA A 265 -16.04 24.45 9.96
N GLU A 266 -17.27 23.96 10.14
CA GLU A 266 -18.45 24.49 9.44
C GLU A 266 -18.64 26.00 9.62
N ASP A 267 -18.33 26.52 10.81
CA ASP A 267 -18.37 27.93 11.21
C ASP A 267 -17.23 28.80 10.62
N GLY A 268 -16.30 28.22 9.86
CA GLY A 268 -15.16 28.91 9.26
C GLY A 268 -13.94 29.06 10.17
N ARG A 269 -13.97 28.51 11.39
CA ARG A 269 -12.82 28.50 12.30
C ARG A 269 -11.70 27.61 11.75
N PRO A 270 -10.45 28.11 11.63
CA PRO A 270 -9.32 27.27 11.26
C PRO A 270 -9.12 26.14 12.27
N LEU A 271 -9.09 24.90 11.79
CA LEU A 271 -9.09 23.71 12.64
C LEU A 271 -7.73 23.45 13.27
N MET A 272 -6.65 23.79 12.57
CA MET A 272 -5.27 23.49 12.97
C MET A 272 -4.61 24.61 13.78
N ASP A 273 -5.29 25.75 13.97
CA ASP A 273 -4.77 26.84 14.79
C ASP A 273 -4.68 26.41 16.26
N GLY A 274 -3.51 26.64 16.87
CA GLY A 274 -3.21 26.20 18.24
C GLY A 274 -2.96 24.69 18.39
N VAL A 275 -3.20 23.88 17.35
CA VAL A 275 -2.97 22.42 17.38
C VAL A 275 -1.51 22.07 17.10
N HIS A 276 -0.89 22.72 16.11
CA HIS A 276 0.51 22.46 15.74
C HIS A 276 1.16 23.71 15.11
N PRO A 277 2.47 23.97 15.32
CA PRO A 277 3.15 25.14 14.74
C PRO A 277 3.08 25.22 13.21
N LEU A 278 3.09 24.07 12.53
CA LEU A 278 2.97 23.97 11.07
C LEU A 278 1.52 24.04 10.55
N ARG A 279 0.51 24.17 11.43
CA ARG A 279 -0.92 24.24 11.09
C ARG A 279 -1.34 23.15 10.11
N ASP A 280 -1.92 23.51 8.96
CA ASP A 280 -2.38 22.58 7.91
C ASP A 280 -1.26 21.76 7.26
N LEU A 281 0.01 22.15 7.42
CA LEU A 281 1.17 21.38 6.96
C LEU A 281 1.79 20.49 8.05
N ALA A 282 1.11 20.35 9.20
CA ALA A 282 1.50 19.39 10.22
C ALA A 282 1.48 17.94 9.67
N PRO A 283 2.22 17.00 10.31
CA PRO A 283 2.16 15.59 10.00
C PRO A 283 0.73 15.03 9.90
N ARG A 284 0.51 14.13 8.94
CA ARG A 284 -0.81 13.59 8.59
C ARG A 284 -1.57 13.01 9.78
N ASP A 285 -0.87 12.33 10.69
CA ASP A 285 -1.49 11.73 11.87
C ASP A 285 -2.05 12.79 12.83
N ILE A 286 -1.39 13.94 12.98
CA ILE A 286 -1.85 15.06 13.80
C ILE A 286 -3.08 15.70 13.17
N VAL A 287 -3.02 16.00 11.87
CA VAL A 287 -4.13 16.61 11.14
C VAL A 287 -5.35 15.69 11.12
N ALA A 288 -5.16 14.39 10.83
CA ALA A 288 -6.25 13.42 10.82
C ALA A 288 -6.93 13.28 12.20
N ARG A 289 -6.17 13.34 13.30
CA ARG A 289 -6.74 13.35 14.66
C ARG A 289 -7.56 14.62 14.93
N ALA A 290 -7.10 15.78 14.49
CA ALA A 290 -7.84 17.03 14.66
C ALA A 290 -9.18 17.00 13.91
N ILE A 291 -9.19 16.50 12.67
CA ILE A 291 -10.42 16.33 11.88
C ILE A 291 -11.34 15.30 12.54
N ALA A 292 -10.81 14.15 12.96
CA ALA A 292 -11.60 13.12 13.63
C ALA A 292 -12.26 13.65 14.91
N ALA A 293 -11.54 14.43 15.72
CA ALA A 293 -12.09 15.04 16.94
C ALA A 293 -13.24 16.02 16.65
N GLU A 294 -13.21 16.75 15.53
CA GLU A 294 -14.31 17.63 15.14
C GLU A 294 -15.53 16.84 14.65
N LEU A 295 -15.31 15.79 13.85
CA LEU A 295 -16.37 14.91 13.36
C LEU A 295 -17.03 14.12 14.52
N ASP A 296 -16.26 13.67 15.50
CA ASP A 296 -16.77 12.96 16.70
C ASP A 296 -17.68 13.86 17.56
N ARG A 297 -17.55 15.18 17.47
CA ARG A 297 -18.45 16.16 18.12
C ARG A 297 -19.71 16.47 17.29
N GLY A 298 -19.89 15.81 16.14
CA GLY A 298 -20.98 16.06 15.20
C GLY A 298 -20.73 17.25 14.27
N GLY A 299 -19.52 17.82 14.27
CA GLY A 299 -19.15 18.91 13.37
C GLY A 299 -18.88 18.44 11.94
N ARG A 300 -18.69 19.40 11.03
CA ARG A 300 -18.24 19.16 9.64
C ARG A 300 -16.94 19.89 9.40
N VAL A 301 -16.12 19.32 8.52
CA VAL A 301 -14.81 19.88 8.16
C VAL A 301 -14.73 20.13 6.67
N TYR A 302 -14.17 21.28 6.32
CA TYR A 302 -13.96 21.72 4.95
C TYR A 302 -12.48 22.03 4.73
N LEU A 303 -11.99 21.77 3.52
CA LEU A 303 -10.75 22.32 3.02
C LEU A 303 -11.10 23.57 2.20
N ASN A 304 -10.80 24.74 2.75
CA ASN A 304 -10.97 26.03 2.11
C ASN A 304 -9.87 26.24 1.07
N ILE A 305 -10.27 26.25 -0.20
CA ILE A 305 -9.39 26.38 -1.36
C ILE A 305 -9.45 27.79 -1.98
N SER A 306 -10.14 28.76 -1.36
CA SER A 306 -10.32 30.11 -1.92
C SER A 306 -9.01 30.87 -2.18
N ARG A 307 -7.91 30.47 -1.53
CA ARG A 307 -6.56 31.04 -1.75
C ARG A 307 -5.76 30.34 -2.85
N VAL A 308 -6.26 29.23 -3.38
CA VAL A 308 -5.59 28.44 -4.41
C VAL A 308 -6.02 28.97 -5.78
N SER A 309 -5.16 29.77 -6.39
CA SER A 309 -5.43 30.34 -7.72
C SER A 309 -5.45 29.26 -8.82
N HIS A 310 -6.36 29.43 -9.79
CA HIS A 310 -6.50 28.54 -10.95
C HIS A 310 -6.67 27.04 -10.58
N PHE A 311 -7.46 26.74 -9.55
CA PHE A 311 -7.61 25.40 -8.97
C PHE A 311 -7.78 24.29 -10.03
N ARG A 312 -8.72 24.46 -10.98
CA ARG A 312 -8.97 23.50 -12.07
C ARG A 312 -7.74 23.19 -12.92
N ARG A 313 -6.90 24.19 -13.20
CA ARG A 313 -5.69 23.99 -14.01
C ARG A 313 -4.60 23.26 -13.24
N ARG A 314 -4.49 23.54 -11.93
CA ARG A 314 -3.45 22.98 -11.06
C ARG A 314 -3.79 21.57 -10.55
N PHE A 315 -5.07 21.31 -10.32
CA PHE A 315 -5.60 20.07 -9.77
C PHE A 315 -6.76 19.52 -10.63
N PRO A 316 -6.50 19.22 -11.93
CA PRO A 316 -7.54 18.82 -12.86
C PRO A 316 -8.25 17.52 -12.44
N THR A 317 -7.54 16.58 -11.82
CA THR A 317 -8.15 15.33 -11.32
C THR A 317 -9.10 15.61 -10.17
N ILE A 318 -8.75 16.51 -9.25
CA ILE A 318 -9.60 16.88 -8.11
C ILE A 318 -10.82 17.68 -8.59
N ALA A 319 -10.66 18.61 -9.52
CA ALA A 319 -11.77 19.36 -10.11
C ALA A 319 -12.76 18.42 -10.82
N ALA A 320 -12.27 17.51 -11.67
CA ALA A 320 -13.10 16.51 -12.35
C ALA A 320 -13.82 15.60 -11.35
N LEU A 321 -13.17 15.24 -10.23
CA LEU A 321 -13.80 14.47 -9.16
C LEU A 321 -14.94 15.26 -8.49
N CYS A 322 -14.75 16.55 -8.22
CA CYS A 322 -15.79 17.40 -7.65
C CYS A 322 -17.01 17.47 -8.59
N GLU A 323 -16.79 17.68 -9.88
CA GLU A 323 -17.85 17.71 -10.90
C GLU A 323 -18.62 16.38 -10.99
N ALA A 324 -17.90 15.26 -11.02
CA ALA A 324 -18.50 13.93 -11.13
C ALA A 324 -19.43 13.58 -9.96
N TYR A 325 -19.20 14.19 -8.80
CA TYR A 325 -19.97 13.94 -7.58
C TYR A 325 -20.80 15.15 -7.11
N GLY A 326 -20.94 16.18 -7.95
CA GLY A 326 -21.78 17.35 -7.67
C GLY A 326 -21.28 18.20 -6.50
N VAL A 327 -19.98 18.22 -6.22
CA VAL A 327 -19.36 19.11 -5.25
C VAL A 327 -18.99 20.41 -5.95
N ASP A 328 -19.59 21.52 -5.52
CA ASP A 328 -19.26 22.85 -6.03
C ASP A 328 -17.94 23.35 -5.41
N PHE A 329 -16.85 23.22 -6.16
CA PHE A 329 -15.54 23.72 -5.74
C PHE A 329 -15.35 25.22 -6.02
N GLU A 330 -16.18 25.84 -6.85
CA GLU A 330 -16.12 27.30 -7.11
C GLU A 330 -16.64 28.10 -5.90
N ALA A 331 -17.46 27.47 -5.05
CA ALA A 331 -17.82 27.98 -3.72
C ALA A 331 -16.62 28.07 -2.74
N GLY A 332 -15.44 27.55 -3.12
CA GLY A 332 -14.18 27.74 -2.40
C GLY A 332 -13.97 26.82 -1.18
N ARG A 333 -14.88 25.87 -0.92
CA ARG A 333 -14.79 24.94 0.23
C ARG A 333 -15.06 23.50 -0.22
N LEU A 334 -14.14 22.59 0.04
CA LEU A 334 -14.31 21.16 -0.25
C LEU A 334 -14.66 20.39 1.04
N PRO A 335 -15.79 19.67 1.11
CA PRO A 335 -16.11 18.82 2.25
C PRO A 335 -15.10 17.66 2.35
N VAL A 336 -14.48 17.49 3.53
CA VAL A 336 -13.43 16.50 3.72
C VAL A 336 -13.57 15.71 5.02
N ALA A 337 -13.08 14.47 5.00
CA ALA A 337 -12.94 13.61 6.18
C ALA A 337 -11.64 12.80 6.09
N PRO A 338 -11.10 12.29 7.21
CA PRO A 338 -9.92 11.46 7.17
C PRO A 338 -10.28 10.04 6.69
N GLY A 339 -9.37 9.40 5.96
CA GLY A 339 -9.58 8.03 5.47
C GLY A 339 -8.30 7.22 5.41
N ALA A 340 -8.39 5.91 5.58
CA ALA A 340 -7.25 5.01 5.52
C ALA A 340 -6.58 5.11 4.14
N HIS A 341 -5.26 5.20 4.11
CA HIS A 341 -4.53 5.58 2.92
C HIS A 341 -3.38 4.64 2.59
N PHE A 342 -2.55 4.29 3.57
CA PHE A 342 -1.34 3.51 3.36
C PHE A 342 -1.02 2.65 4.57
N LEU A 343 -0.57 1.41 4.33
CA LEU A 343 0.01 0.55 5.38
C LEU A 343 1.53 0.72 5.42
N MET A 344 2.09 1.11 6.58
CA MET A 344 3.55 1.18 6.76
C MET A 344 4.20 -0.18 7.06
N GLY A 345 3.43 -1.08 7.70
CA GLY A 345 3.81 -2.46 7.95
C GLY A 345 3.67 -3.37 6.72
N GLY A 346 3.50 -4.66 6.95
CA GLY A 346 3.33 -5.66 5.90
C GLY A 346 4.28 -6.85 6.06
N VAL A 347 4.60 -7.53 4.97
CA VAL A 347 5.48 -8.71 4.96
C VAL A 347 6.92 -8.29 5.25
N VAL A 348 7.54 -8.86 6.28
CA VAL A 348 8.91 -8.53 6.66
C VAL A 348 9.86 -8.94 5.54
N VAL A 349 10.69 -7.98 5.10
CA VAL A 349 11.71 -8.22 4.07
C VAL A 349 13.07 -7.68 4.48
N ASN A 350 14.12 -8.24 3.89
CA ASN A 350 15.45 -7.65 3.92
C ASN A 350 15.64 -6.55 2.85
N GLU A 351 16.85 -6.02 2.72
CA GLU A 351 17.17 -4.94 1.74
C GLU A 351 17.03 -5.36 0.26
N TRP A 352 16.80 -6.63 0.00
CA TRP A 352 16.64 -7.22 -1.34
C TRP A 352 15.19 -7.67 -1.60
N GLY A 353 14.25 -7.33 -0.70
CA GLY A 353 12.86 -7.73 -0.83
C GLY A 353 12.60 -9.21 -0.51
N GLN A 354 13.58 -9.95 0.00
CA GLN A 354 13.41 -11.36 0.37
C GLN A 354 12.67 -11.46 1.70
N THR A 355 11.65 -12.31 1.77
CA THR A 355 10.90 -12.58 3.00
C THR A 355 11.63 -13.61 3.88
N THR A 356 11.05 -13.95 5.03
CA THR A 356 11.54 -15.07 5.87
C THR A 356 11.28 -16.45 5.25
N VAL A 357 10.48 -16.54 4.18
CA VAL A 357 10.25 -17.76 3.40
C VAL A 357 11.13 -17.73 2.14
N PRO A 358 12.12 -18.63 2.01
CA PRO A 358 12.94 -18.71 0.80
C PRO A 358 12.11 -18.84 -0.48
N GLY A 359 12.55 -18.20 -1.56
CA GLY A 359 11.82 -18.18 -2.84
C GLY A 359 10.65 -17.17 -2.89
N LEU A 360 10.22 -16.63 -1.74
CA LEU A 360 9.21 -15.59 -1.65
C LEU A 360 9.84 -14.22 -1.41
N TYR A 361 9.41 -13.25 -2.21
CA TYR A 361 9.78 -11.85 -2.14
C TYR A 361 8.52 -10.99 -1.91
N ALA A 362 8.69 -9.80 -1.33
CA ALA A 362 7.65 -8.78 -1.28
C ALA A 362 8.22 -7.39 -1.56
N VAL A 363 7.48 -6.56 -2.29
CA VAL A 363 7.88 -5.19 -2.67
C VAL A 363 6.69 -4.23 -2.62
N GLY A 364 7.00 -2.92 -2.53
CA GLY A 364 6.00 -1.86 -2.40
C GLY A 364 5.22 -1.97 -1.09
N GLU A 365 3.98 -1.47 -1.08
CA GLU A 365 3.13 -1.40 0.13
C GLU A 365 2.77 -2.77 0.74
N ALA A 366 2.96 -3.88 0.02
CA ALA A 366 2.80 -5.21 0.61
C ALA A 366 3.94 -5.57 1.59
N ALA A 367 5.08 -4.88 1.51
CA ALA A 367 6.29 -5.19 2.25
C ALA A 367 6.52 -4.22 3.41
N CYS A 368 6.92 -4.76 4.56
CA CYS A 368 7.52 -4.02 5.66
C CYS A 368 9.03 -3.91 5.43
N THR A 369 9.45 -2.95 4.60
CA THR A 369 10.87 -2.62 4.40
C THR A 369 11.47 -1.91 5.62
N GLY A 370 10.64 -1.17 6.36
CA GLY A 370 11.04 -0.31 7.48
C GLY A 370 11.34 1.13 7.08
N VAL A 371 11.25 1.52 5.80
CA VAL A 371 11.59 2.89 5.38
C VAL A 371 10.61 3.95 5.88
N HIS A 372 9.36 3.58 6.15
CA HIS A 372 8.32 4.53 6.55
C HIS A 372 8.21 4.71 8.07
N GLY A 373 8.85 3.85 8.86
CA GLY A 373 8.69 3.84 10.31
C GLY A 373 7.22 3.81 10.73
N ALA A 374 6.85 4.66 11.68
CA ALA A 374 5.49 4.72 12.23
C ALA A 374 4.54 5.63 11.42
N ASN A 375 5.05 6.40 10.46
CA ASN A 375 4.26 7.29 9.63
C ASN A 375 5.01 7.66 8.34
N ARG A 376 4.38 7.41 7.20
CA ARG A 376 5.00 7.63 5.90
C ARG A 376 5.11 9.12 5.55
N LEU A 377 6.29 9.54 5.07
CA LEU A 377 6.47 10.83 4.39
C LEU A 377 5.76 10.85 3.03
N ALA A 378 5.08 11.95 2.72
CA ALA A 378 4.38 12.13 1.45
C ALA A 378 5.32 11.86 0.25
N SER A 379 4.78 11.31 -0.84
CA SER A 379 5.54 11.00 -2.08
C SER A 379 6.67 9.95 -1.99
N ASN A 380 6.96 9.37 -0.81
CA ASN A 380 7.97 8.30 -0.66
C ASN A 380 7.49 6.90 -1.09
N SER A 381 6.18 6.62 -1.13
CA SER A 381 5.66 5.28 -1.48
C SER A 381 5.97 4.88 -2.92
N LEU A 382 5.87 5.83 -3.86
CA LEU A 382 6.26 5.59 -5.25
C LEU A 382 7.78 5.39 -5.36
N LEU A 383 8.57 6.15 -4.60
CA LEU A 383 10.02 5.97 -4.57
C LEU A 383 10.42 4.59 -4.06
N GLU A 384 9.76 4.11 -3.00
CA GLU A 384 9.99 2.77 -2.44
C GLU A 384 9.71 1.68 -3.47
N ALA A 385 8.59 1.79 -4.18
CA ALA A 385 8.23 0.86 -5.25
C ALA A 385 9.33 0.77 -6.34
N ILE A 386 9.91 1.91 -6.70
CA ILE A 386 10.99 2.01 -7.70
C ILE A 386 12.29 1.40 -7.18
N VAL A 387 12.74 1.83 -6.00
CA VAL A 387 14.05 1.41 -5.46
C VAL A 387 14.04 -0.06 -5.06
N PHE A 388 13.06 -0.50 -4.26
CA PHE A 388 13.05 -1.87 -3.77
C PHE A 388 12.54 -2.87 -4.81
N GLY A 389 11.72 -2.42 -5.79
CA GLY A 389 11.42 -3.22 -6.98
C GLY A 389 12.67 -3.54 -7.80
N PHE A 390 13.53 -2.54 -8.06
CA PHE A 390 14.82 -2.75 -8.71
C PHE A 390 15.72 -3.71 -7.92
N ARG A 391 15.83 -3.51 -6.60
CA ARG A 391 16.70 -4.34 -5.75
C ARG A 391 16.23 -5.79 -5.70
N ALA A 392 14.93 -6.05 -5.62
CA ALA A 392 14.38 -7.40 -5.69
C ALA A 392 14.69 -8.06 -7.04
N ALA A 393 14.55 -7.33 -8.16
CA ALA A 393 14.95 -7.84 -9.47
C ALA A 393 16.44 -8.20 -9.54
N CYS A 394 17.33 -7.38 -8.96
CA CYS A 394 18.75 -7.70 -8.87
C CYS A 394 19.02 -8.99 -8.06
N ALA A 395 18.32 -9.20 -6.95
CA ALA A 395 18.49 -10.40 -6.14
C ALA A 395 18.00 -11.66 -6.87
N ILE A 396 16.85 -11.56 -7.54
CA ILE A 396 16.30 -12.62 -8.39
C ILE A 396 17.29 -13.00 -9.51
N ARG A 397 17.89 -12.02 -10.21
CA ARG A 397 18.87 -12.28 -11.28
C ARG A 397 20.16 -12.93 -10.80
N ARG A 398 20.55 -12.71 -9.53
CA ARG A 398 21.78 -13.26 -8.94
C ARG A 398 21.61 -14.69 -8.43
N GLN A 399 20.40 -15.21 -8.40
CA GLN A 399 20.14 -16.54 -7.90
C GLN A 399 20.72 -17.57 -8.89
N ALA A 400 21.86 -18.16 -8.52
CA ALA A 400 22.76 -18.89 -9.42
C ALA A 400 22.19 -20.22 -9.96
N ALA A 401 21.21 -20.80 -9.26
CA ALA A 401 20.52 -22.01 -9.69
C ALA A 401 19.04 -21.89 -9.29
N TRP A 402 18.18 -21.96 -10.30
CA TRP A 402 16.78 -22.30 -10.08
C TRP A 402 16.69 -23.81 -9.87
N PRO A 403 15.87 -24.32 -8.94
CA PRO A 403 15.64 -25.76 -8.85
C PRO A 403 15.22 -26.27 -10.23
N GLU A 404 15.97 -27.20 -10.81
CA GLU A 404 15.72 -27.72 -12.17
C GLU A 404 14.35 -28.39 -12.30
N THR A 405 13.80 -28.85 -11.17
CA THR A 405 12.44 -29.38 -11.06
C THR A 405 11.77 -28.74 -9.86
N VAL A 406 10.78 -27.90 -10.13
CA VAL A 406 9.73 -27.66 -9.13
C VAL A 406 8.80 -28.86 -9.27
N HIS A 407 8.82 -29.77 -8.30
CA HIS A 407 7.85 -30.85 -8.30
C HIS A 407 6.46 -30.24 -8.36
N ARG A 408 5.60 -30.76 -9.24
CA ARG A 408 4.17 -30.47 -9.11
C ARG A 408 3.79 -31.00 -7.73
N ALA A 409 3.63 -30.09 -6.78
CA ALA A 409 3.19 -30.41 -5.43
C ALA A 409 1.99 -31.34 -5.53
N ASP A 410 2.18 -32.61 -5.23
CA ASP A 410 1.08 -33.53 -5.04
C ASP A 410 0.47 -33.09 -3.71
N SER A 411 -0.62 -32.33 -3.76
CA SER A 411 -1.28 -31.76 -2.59
C SER A 411 -2.01 -32.86 -1.83
N SER A 412 -1.26 -33.82 -1.29
CA SER A 412 -1.77 -35.06 -0.70
C SER A 412 -1.87 -35.01 0.82
N SER A 413 -1.45 -33.91 1.48
CA SER A 413 -1.86 -33.68 2.86
C SER A 413 -3.30 -33.15 2.87
N PRO A 414 -4.26 -33.86 3.49
CA PRO A 414 -5.64 -33.40 3.55
C PRO A 414 -5.68 -32.11 4.39
N ARG A 415 -5.78 -30.96 3.72
CA ARG A 415 -6.05 -29.69 4.39
C ARG A 415 -7.48 -29.70 4.92
N ARG A 416 -7.68 -29.05 6.06
CA ARG A 416 -8.99 -28.93 6.68
C ARG A 416 -9.92 -28.18 5.72
N LEU A 417 -11.10 -28.73 5.46
CA LEU A 417 -12.14 -28.04 4.71
C LEU A 417 -12.64 -26.84 5.51
N ILE A 418 -12.69 -25.69 4.86
CA ILE A 418 -13.25 -24.47 5.45
C ILE A 418 -14.78 -24.50 5.25
N VAL A 419 -15.53 -24.32 6.32
CA VAL A 419 -16.97 -24.05 6.26
C VAL A 419 -17.16 -22.56 6.52
N PRO A 420 -17.29 -21.73 5.48
CA PRO A 420 -17.24 -20.28 5.64
C PRO A 420 -18.46 -19.79 6.42
N ARG A 421 -18.20 -19.23 7.61
CA ARG A 421 -19.15 -18.39 8.34
C ARG A 421 -18.62 -16.97 8.23
N LEU A 422 -18.94 -16.30 7.13
CA LEU A 422 -18.38 -15.00 6.80
C LEU A 422 -19.39 -13.88 7.10
N PRO A 423 -18.95 -12.75 7.70
CA PRO A 423 -19.76 -11.56 7.77
C PRO A 423 -19.78 -10.84 6.41
N GLU A 424 -20.71 -9.92 6.23
CA GLU A 424 -20.63 -8.99 5.10
C GLU A 424 -19.34 -8.16 5.17
N ARG A 425 -18.71 -7.93 4.01
CA ARG A 425 -17.50 -7.09 3.91
C ARG A 425 -17.70 -5.68 4.43
N ALA A 426 -18.92 -5.14 4.32
CA ALA A 426 -19.28 -3.83 4.87
C ALA A 426 -19.14 -3.81 6.41
N LEU A 427 -19.57 -4.88 7.08
CA LEU A 427 -19.45 -5.01 8.54
C LEU A 427 -17.98 -5.09 8.98
N ILE A 428 -17.12 -5.82 8.25
CA ILE A 428 -15.67 -5.84 8.54
C ILE A 428 -15.10 -4.42 8.50
N ARG A 429 -15.45 -3.65 7.46
CA ARG A 429 -14.99 -2.26 7.30
C ARG A 429 -15.47 -1.36 8.42
N GLU A 430 -16.74 -1.48 8.80
CA GLU A 430 -17.33 -0.72 9.91
C GLU A 430 -16.63 -1.04 11.24
N GLN A 431 -16.42 -2.33 11.53
CA GLN A 431 -15.74 -2.78 12.76
C GLN A 431 -14.31 -2.25 12.84
N LEU A 432 -13.54 -2.33 11.75
CA LEU A 432 -12.17 -1.81 11.73
C LEU A 432 -12.12 -0.28 11.76
N SER A 433 -13.00 0.41 11.05
CA SER A 433 -13.12 1.88 11.13
C SER A 433 -13.48 2.35 12.54
N THR A 434 -14.38 1.63 13.21
CA THR A 434 -14.85 2.00 14.55
C THR A 434 -13.83 1.66 15.62
N PHE A 435 -13.29 0.46 15.64
CA PHE A 435 -12.49 -0.02 16.79
C PHE A 435 -10.98 0.03 16.56
N VAL A 436 -10.55 0.11 15.30
CA VAL A 436 -9.13 0.05 14.87
C VAL A 436 -8.79 1.24 13.96
N GLY A 437 -9.50 2.36 14.14
CA GLY A 437 -9.37 3.59 13.37
C GLY A 437 -8.24 4.51 13.83
N ILE A 438 -8.48 5.82 13.75
CA ILE A 438 -7.49 6.88 14.04
C ILE A 438 -7.16 6.94 15.54
N VAL A 439 -8.19 6.96 16.40
CA VAL A 439 -8.06 6.97 17.86
C VAL A 439 -8.46 5.63 18.42
N ARG A 440 -7.55 4.99 19.17
CA ARG A 440 -7.71 3.62 19.68
C ARG A 440 -7.63 3.62 21.20
N ASN A 441 -8.20 2.60 21.83
CA ASN A 441 -7.95 2.29 23.25
C ASN A 441 -7.98 0.77 23.46
N GLY A 442 -7.44 0.29 24.59
CA GLY A 442 -7.30 -1.13 24.87
C GLY A 442 -8.62 -1.90 24.82
N ASP A 443 -9.70 -1.34 25.38
CA ASP A 443 -11.00 -2.02 25.44
C ASP A 443 -11.64 -2.17 24.06
N ARG A 444 -11.60 -1.11 23.24
CA ARG A 444 -12.09 -1.13 21.85
C ARG A 444 -11.29 -2.10 20.99
N LEU A 445 -9.97 -2.10 21.14
CA LEU A 445 -9.09 -3.01 20.40
C LEU A 445 -9.33 -4.48 20.79
N ARG A 446 -9.53 -4.75 22.08
CA ARG A 446 -9.87 -6.10 22.55
C ARG A 446 -11.20 -6.57 21.98
N LYS A 447 -12.25 -5.72 21.98
CA LYS A 447 -13.54 -6.03 21.34
C LYS A 447 -13.38 -6.38 19.86
N ALA A 448 -12.54 -5.63 19.12
CA ALA A 448 -12.28 -5.94 17.71
C ALA A 448 -11.58 -7.27 17.51
N VAL A 449 -10.56 -7.56 18.33
CA VAL A 449 -9.85 -8.86 18.30
C VAL A 449 -10.81 -10.00 18.60
N ASP A 450 -11.59 -9.90 19.68
CA ASP A 450 -12.56 -10.92 20.08
C ASP A 450 -13.64 -11.13 19.00
N TRP A 451 -14.10 -10.07 18.33
CA TRP A 451 -15.04 -10.17 17.22
C TRP A 451 -14.44 -10.88 16.00
N LEU A 452 -13.20 -10.56 15.62
CA LEU A 452 -12.52 -11.19 14.49
C LEU A 452 -12.24 -12.68 14.72
N GLU A 453 -11.89 -13.05 15.95
CA GLU A 453 -11.58 -14.43 16.33
C GLU A 453 -12.79 -15.37 16.29
N GLN A 454 -14.02 -14.83 16.31
CA GLN A 454 -15.26 -15.63 16.19
C GLN A 454 -15.44 -16.28 14.81
N PHE A 455 -14.73 -15.80 13.78
CA PHE A 455 -14.85 -16.28 12.41
C PHE A 455 -13.84 -17.37 12.04
N SER A 456 -13.43 -18.18 13.02
CA SER A 456 -12.53 -19.33 12.85
C SER A 456 -11.23 -19.00 12.11
N LEU A 457 -10.48 -18.01 12.58
CA LEU A 457 -9.17 -17.64 12.01
C LEU A 457 -8.21 -18.82 11.74
N PRO A 458 -8.16 -19.91 12.53
CA PRO A 458 -7.33 -21.08 12.20
C PRO A 458 -7.68 -21.72 10.84
N ASP A 459 -8.96 -21.74 10.48
CA ASP A 459 -9.41 -22.30 9.20
C ASP A 459 -8.88 -21.43 8.04
N TRP A 460 -8.83 -20.11 8.21
CA TRP A 460 -8.23 -19.18 7.26
C TRP A 460 -6.71 -19.17 7.25
N LEU A 461 -6.05 -19.85 8.19
CA LEU A 461 -4.59 -19.98 8.24
C LEU A 461 -4.08 -21.26 7.56
N ASP A 462 -4.81 -22.36 7.73
CA ASP A 462 -4.35 -23.70 7.30
C ASP A 462 -5.33 -24.42 6.37
N GLY A 463 -6.55 -23.91 6.23
CA GLY A 463 -7.59 -24.56 5.46
C GLY A 463 -7.38 -24.53 3.95
N ASP A 464 -8.10 -25.41 3.28
CA ASP A 464 -8.18 -25.50 1.83
C ASP A 464 -9.05 -24.38 1.24
N LEU A 465 -8.48 -23.62 0.31
CA LEU A 465 -9.13 -22.51 -0.37
C LEU A 465 -9.75 -22.89 -1.72
N GLU A 466 -9.42 -24.06 -2.27
CA GLU A 466 -9.76 -24.40 -3.65
C GLU A 466 -11.27 -24.47 -3.89
N ARG A 467 -12.02 -24.92 -2.89
CA ARG A 467 -13.48 -25.05 -2.95
C ARG A 467 -14.24 -23.76 -2.68
N LEU A 468 -13.57 -22.74 -2.12
CA LEU A 468 -14.17 -21.44 -1.82
C LEU A 468 -14.15 -20.54 -3.05
N SER A 469 -15.19 -19.74 -3.25
CA SER A 469 -15.17 -18.68 -4.26
C SER A 469 -14.06 -17.65 -4.00
N ALA A 470 -13.64 -16.94 -5.05
CA ALA A 470 -12.70 -15.83 -4.95
C ALA A 470 -13.15 -14.78 -3.91
N GLU A 471 -14.47 -14.54 -3.83
CA GLU A 471 -15.06 -13.59 -2.91
C GLU A 471 -14.96 -14.06 -1.45
N GLU A 472 -15.23 -15.34 -1.19
CA GLU A 472 -15.09 -15.93 0.15
C GLU A 472 -13.63 -15.90 0.62
N ILE A 473 -12.68 -16.23 -0.26
CA ILE A 473 -11.24 -16.19 0.04
C ILE A 473 -10.81 -14.77 0.42
N GLU A 474 -11.15 -13.77 -0.39
CA GLU A 474 -10.80 -12.37 -0.13
C GLU A 474 -11.47 -11.87 1.17
N THR A 475 -12.70 -12.30 1.49
CA THR A 475 -13.36 -11.95 2.76
C THR A 475 -12.66 -12.59 3.96
N GLY A 476 -12.26 -13.86 3.85
CA GLY A 476 -11.43 -14.53 4.86
C GLY A 476 -10.07 -13.86 5.07
N TYR A 477 -9.43 -13.42 4.00
CA TYR A 477 -8.20 -12.64 4.06
C TYR A 477 -8.40 -11.27 4.71
N MET A 478 -9.53 -10.59 4.45
CA MET A 478 -9.87 -9.35 5.16
C MET A 478 -9.99 -9.59 6.67
N LEU A 479 -10.58 -10.70 7.11
CA LEU A 479 -10.67 -11.06 8.54
C LEU A 479 -9.28 -11.31 9.14
N LEU A 480 -8.45 -12.11 8.47
CA LEU A 480 -7.09 -12.42 8.94
C LEU A 480 -6.22 -11.17 9.03
N VAL A 481 -6.22 -10.32 7.99
CA VAL A 481 -5.46 -9.07 7.98
C VAL A 481 -6.03 -8.08 8.99
N GLY A 482 -7.35 -7.99 9.11
CA GLY A 482 -8.01 -7.20 10.16
C GLY A 482 -7.54 -7.61 11.56
N TRP A 483 -7.40 -8.91 11.80
CA TRP A 483 -6.89 -9.44 13.07
C TRP A 483 -5.42 -9.13 13.28
N LEU A 484 -4.58 -9.24 12.24
CA LEU A 484 -3.17 -8.83 12.31
C LEU A 484 -3.01 -7.35 12.66
N VAL A 485 -3.85 -6.47 12.10
CA VAL A 485 -3.86 -5.03 12.41
C VAL A 485 -4.33 -4.80 13.85
N ALA A 486 -5.49 -5.36 14.23
CA ALA A 486 -6.12 -5.14 15.53
C ALA A 486 -5.27 -5.68 16.69
N SER A 487 -4.78 -6.91 16.57
CA SER A 487 -3.96 -7.56 17.59
C SER A 487 -2.61 -6.84 17.76
N SER A 488 -1.96 -6.40 16.67
CA SER A 488 -0.72 -5.62 16.74
C SER A 488 -0.96 -4.26 17.39
N ALA A 489 -2.08 -3.59 17.07
CA ALA A 489 -2.45 -2.35 17.73
C ALA A 489 -2.75 -2.54 19.23
N LEU A 490 -3.33 -3.69 19.62
CA LEU A 490 -3.55 -4.02 21.03
C LEU A 490 -2.23 -4.24 21.77
N GLY A 491 -1.29 -4.95 21.14
CA GLY A 491 0.02 -5.28 21.69
C GLY A 491 0.95 -4.09 21.91
N ARG A 492 0.85 -3.04 21.08
CA ARG A 492 1.61 -1.80 21.27
C ARG A 492 0.94 -0.89 22.29
N THR A 493 1.64 -0.62 23.39
CA THR A 493 1.19 0.24 24.51
C THR A 493 1.96 1.56 24.53
N GLU A 494 1.83 2.33 23.44
CA GLU A 494 2.29 3.71 23.28
C GLU A 494 1.46 4.41 22.20
N SER A 495 1.72 5.70 21.96
CA SER A 495 1.26 6.40 20.76
C SER A 495 2.46 6.90 19.96
N ARG A 496 2.50 6.58 18.66
CA ARG A 496 3.58 6.96 17.73
C ARG A 496 3.04 6.99 16.30
N GLY A 497 3.24 8.10 15.58
CA GLY A 497 2.84 8.23 14.17
C GLY A 497 1.38 7.83 13.91
N GLY A 498 1.16 6.92 12.96
CA GLY A 498 -0.15 6.39 12.56
C GLY A 498 -0.81 5.46 13.60
N HIS A 499 -0.21 5.26 14.77
CA HIS A 499 -0.78 4.50 15.89
C HIS A 499 -0.98 5.43 17.09
N TYR A 500 -2.24 5.74 17.42
CA TYR A 500 -2.58 6.56 18.59
C TYR A 500 -3.52 5.82 19.54
N ARG A 501 -3.07 5.67 20.79
CA ARG A 501 -3.75 5.03 21.92
C ARG A 501 -4.12 6.08 22.95
N SER A 502 -5.41 6.37 23.13
CA SER A 502 -5.85 7.38 24.11
C SER A 502 -5.55 6.98 25.56
N ASP A 503 -5.43 5.68 25.83
CA ASP A 503 -4.99 5.10 27.11
C ASP A 503 -3.46 5.04 27.26
N PHE A 504 -2.70 5.28 26.18
CA PHE A 504 -1.24 5.42 26.18
C PHE A 504 -0.81 6.60 25.26
N PRO A 505 -1.17 7.85 25.59
CA PRO A 505 -1.15 8.97 24.63
C PRO A 505 0.25 9.49 24.28
N ARG A 506 1.31 8.93 24.87
CA ARG A 506 2.69 9.37 24.69
C ARG A 506 3.53 8.30 24.01
N GLU A 507 4.54 8.74 23.27
CA GLU A 507 5.63 7.88 22.84
C GLU A 507 6.35 7.29 24.06
N CYS A 508 6.79 6.03 23.95
CA CYS A 508 7.54 5.38 25.01
C CYS A 508 8.89 4.86 24.47
N PRO A 509 10.04 5.21 25.09
CA PRO A 509 11.36 4.84 24.59
C PRO A 509 11.57 3.34 24.34
N LYS A 510 10.93 2.47 25.14
CA LYS A 510 11.03 0.99 24.99
C LYS A 510 10.50 0.45 23.65
N TRP A 511 9.69 1.25 22.96
CA TRP A 511 9.05 0.88 21.70
C TRP A 511 9.70 1.54 20.48
N ARG A 512 10.62 2.51 20.68
CA ARG A 512 11.32 3.19 19.58
C ARG A 512 12.18 2.18 18.81
N GLY A 513 12.01 2.13 17.49
CA GLY A 513 12.68 1.18 16.60
C GLY A 513 12.29 -0.30 16.80
N ARG A 514 11.39 -0.62 17.75
CA ARG A 514 10.95 -1.99 18.02
C ARG A 514 9.78 -2.36 17.11
N ARG A 515 10.05 -3.17 16.10
CA ARG A 515 9.01 -3.75 15.24
C ARG A 515 8.16 -4.74 16.02
N LEU A 516 6.85 -4.71 15.80
CA LEU A 516 5.95 -5.74 16.32
C LEU A 516 5.79 -6.82 15.24
N VAL A 517 6.60 -7.87 15.35
CA VAL A 517 6.59 -9.00 14.43
C VAL A 517 5.49 -9.98 14.82
N ARG A 518 4.78 -10.52 13.82
CA ARG A 518 3.80 -11.60 13.93
C ARG A 518 4.27 -12.77 13.09
N THR A 519 4.25 -13.96 13.69
CA THR A 519 4.51 -15.21 12.97
C THR A 519 3.41 -16.24 13.24
N LYS A 520 3.29 -17.20 12.33
CA LYS A 520 2.30 -18.27 12.45
C LYS A 520 2.50 -19.11 13.73
N GLU A 521 3.74 -19.27 14.21
CA GLU A 521 4.06 -19.98 15.45
C GLU A 521 3.59 -19.22 16.71
N GLU A 522 3.48 -17.89 16.66
CA GLU A 522 2.89 -17.12 17.75
C GLU A 522 1.39 -17.37 17.88
N TRP A 523 0.69 -17.50 16.75
CA TRP A 523 -0.73 -17.89 16.73
C TRP A 523 -0.94 -19.26 17.39
N ALA A 524 -0.12 -20.26 17.03
CA ALA A 524 -0.20 -21.59 17.63
C ALA A 524 -0.05 -21.56 19.16
N ARG A 525 0.82 -20.68 19.67
CA ARG A 525 1.02 -20.48 21.12
C ARG A 525 -0.15 -19.75 21.80
N LEU A 526 -0.77 -18.78 21.13
CA LEU A 526 -1.96 -18.09 21.64
C LEU A 526 -3.20 -19.00 21.66
N GLY A 527 -3.31 -19.94 20.71
CA GLY A 527 -4.37 -20.94 20.66
C GLY A 527 -4.21 -22.07 21.68
N ALA A 528 -2.97 -22.45 22.03
CA ALA A 528 -2.71 -23.49 23.03
C ALA A 528 -2.94 -23.04 24.49
N GLY A 529 -3.14 -21.73 24.71
CA GLY A 529 -3.38 -21.14 26.03
C GLY A 529 -4.84 -20.77 26.33
N ARG A 530 -5.79 -21.17 25.47
CA ARG A 530 -7.23 -20.98 25.67
C ARG A 530 -7.94 -22.28 25.99
#